data_AF-A0A8C6BHC4-F1
#
_entry.id   AF-A0A8C6BHC4-F1
#
_cell.length_a   1.000
_cell.length_b   1.000
_cell.length_c   1.000
_cell.angle_alpha   90.00
_cell.angle_beta   90.00
_cell.angle_gamma   90.00
#
_symmetry.space_group_name_H-M   'P 1'
#
loop_
_entity.id
_entity.type
_entity.pdbx_description
1 polymer ?
#
loop_
_entity_poly.entity_id
_entity_poly.type
_entity_poly.pdbx_seq_one_letter_code
_entity_poly.pdbx_strand_id
1 'polypeptide(L)'
;MAAPAPAAAGEDARRRQPEAALDPQTPEGTKVEAESGELDRLRAELAGALAEMETMKAVAEVSESTKAEAVAAVQRQCQEEVASLQAILKDSISSYEAQIMSLKQERQQQQQDCEEKERELGRLKELLSRAHPLDSLEKQMEKAHEDSEKLREIVLPMEQEIEELKAKLLRAEELIQEIQRRPRHPPSLHGSAELLLSRDPSPPLEHLEELSGDGGAAAEAFAHNCDDSASISSFSLGGGASGSASLPRSRHGLSPEQEETASLVSTGTLVPEGIYLPPPGYQLVPDNQWEQLQVEGRQLQKDLESISRERDELQEGLRRSNEDCAKQMQVLLAQVQNSEQLLRTLQRTVSHAQERVQLQMAELATSHKCLSHEVKRLTEENQGLRAEQPPSSAPRGLEQDEGQEESLPGSLLELRQLVRRTRQEARAHQQAQEHEAERLRIEIVTLREALEEETAARASLEGQLRVQREETEVLEASLCSLRMEMERVQQEQSKARQQEVLRQPLGSGRTEEAQLTDLLSEQRAKVLRLQAELETSEQVQRDFVRLSQALQVRLERIRQAESLEQVRSIMDEAPLRDVGDIKDT
;
A
#
# COMPACT_ATOMS: atom_id res chain seq x y z
N MET A 1 -27.90 2.14 56.60
CA MET A 1 -28.74 3.12 57.32
C MET A 1 -30.18 2.59 57.28
N ALA A 2 -30.48 1.48 57.97
CA ALA A 2 -30.91 1.40 59.37
C ALA A 2 -32.24 2.16 59.63
N ALA A 3 -33.35 1.43 59.52
CA ALA A 3 -34.66 1.82 60.04
C ALA A 3 -34.79 1.40 61.52
N PRO A 4 -35.56 2.13 62.34
CA PRO A 4 -36.06 1.59 63.60
C PRO A 4 -37.60 1.56 63.66
N ALA A 5 -38.09 0.50 64.30
CA ALA A 5 -39.44 0.30 64.80
C ALA A 5 -39.71 1.13 66.07
N PRO A 6 -40.97 1.16 66.57
CA PRO A 6 -41.20 1.25 68.00
C PRO A 6 -42.09 0.13 68.54
N ALA A 7 -41.76 -0.29 69.75
CA ALA A 7 -42.47 -1.26 70.58
C ALA A 7 -42.78 -0.65 71.96
N ALA A 8 -43.79 -1.24 72.61
CA ALA A 8 -44.13 -1.21 74.04
C ALA A 8 -44.74 0.10 74.59
N ALA A 9 -46.00 0.12 75.03
CA ALA A 9 -46.60 -0.53 76.21
C ALA A 9 -46.19 0.12 77.53
N GLY A 10 -47.17 0.73 78.19
CA GLY A 10 -47.11 1.25 79.56
C GLY A 10 -48.52 1.26 80.15
N GLU A 11 -48.84 0.20 80.89
CA GLU A 11 -49.97 0.15 81.80
C GLU A 11 -49.64 1.00 83.03
N ASP A 12 -50.59 1.79 83.53
CA ASP A 12 -50.66 2.07 84.95
C ASP A 12 -52.10 2.36 85.38
N ALA A 13 -52.58 1.56 86.32
CA ALA A 13 -53.92 1.60 86.87
C ALA A 13 -53.95 2.39 88.18
N ARG A 14 -54.99 3.21 88.42
CA ARG A 14 -55.57 3.41 89.76
C ARG A 14 -56.95 4.12 89.75
N ARG A 15 -57.97 3.29 90.01
CA ARG A 15 -59.29 3.48 90.67
C ARG A 15 -59.76 4.90 91.06
N ARG A 16 -61.04 5.21 90.76
CA ARG A 16 -62.21 5.27 91.69
C ARG A 16 -63.48 5.75 90.96
N GLN A 17 -64.60 5.03 91.11
CA GLN A 17 -65.99 5.45 90.83
C GLN A 17 -66.66 5.94 92.16
N PRO A 18 -67.94 6.40 92.26
CA PRO A 18 -69.01 6.60 91.25
C PRO A 18 -69.84 7.92 91.41
N GLU A 19 -70.86 8.05 90.55
CA GLU A 19 -72.22 8.60 90.80
C GLU A 19 -72.63 10.04 90.42
N ALA A 20 -73.81 10.06 89.78
CA ALA A 20 -74.89 11.05 89.80
C ALA A 20 -75.12 11.91 88.55
N ALA A 21 -76.26 11.63 87.94
CA ALA A 21 -76.91 12.29 86.83
C ALA A 21 -77.15 13.79 87.07
N LEU A 22 -77.21 14.56 85.97
CA LEU A 22 -78.26 15.54 85.67
C LEU A 22 -77.95 16.13 84.27
N ASP A 23 -78.75 15.72 83.28
CA ASP A 23 -78.93 16.49 82.04
C ASP A 23 -79.63 17.82 82.39
N PRO A 24 -79.35 18.89 81.63
CA PRO A 24 -80.40 19.32 80.72
C PRO A 24 -79.88 19.61 79.32
N GLN A 25 -80.66 19.12 78.36
CA GLN A 25 -80.61 19.40 76.94
C GLN A 25 -80.16 20.83 76.57
N THR A 26 -79.10 20.90 75.78
CA THR A 26 -79.11 21.72 74.56
C THR A 26 -78.82 20.79 73.37
N PRO A 27 -79.68 20.73 72.33
CA PRO A 27 -79.34 20.03 71.09
C PRO A 27 -78.24 20.74 70.29
N GLU A 28 -77.72 21.87 70.80
CA GLU A 28 -76.54 22.55 70.27
C GLU A 28 -75.23 21.90 70.74
N GLY A 29 -75.13 21.35 71.96
CA GLY A 29 -73.87 20.78 72.45
C GLY A 29 -73.41 19.54 71.68
N THR A 30 -74.34 18.65 71.33
CA THR A 30 -74.03 17.43 70.55
C THR A 30 -73.78 17.72 69.07
N LYS A 31 -74.42 18.77 68.52
CA LYS A 31 -74.11 19.28 67.18
C LYS A 31 -72.76 19.97 67.13
N VAL A 32 -72.44 20.79 68.12
CA VAL A 32 -71.16 21.49 68.22
C VAL A 32 -70.02 20.51 68.44
N GLU A 33 -70.20 19.44 69.22
CA GLU A 33 -69.19 18.39 69.35
C GLU A 33 -69.02 17.57 68.05
N ALA A 34 -70.10 17.25 67.34
CA ALA A 34 -70.02 16.57 66.04
C ALA A 34 -69.35 17.44 64.97
N GLU A 35 -69.73 18.73 64.88
CA GLU A 35 -69.12 19.72 63.99
C GLU A 35 -67.65 19.97 64.38
N SER A 36 -67.29 19.92 65.67
CA SER A 36 -65.88 20.00 66.11
C SER A 36 -65.07 18.78 65.67
N GLY A 37 -65.63 17.57 65.76
CA GLY A 37 -64.98 16.35 65.31
C GLY A 37 -64.81 16.28 63.78
N GLU A 38 -65.77 16.84 63.04
CA GLU A 38 -65.66 17.01 61.58
C GLU A 38 -64.59 18.06 61.22
N LEU A 39 -64.51 19.17 61.94
CA LEU A 39 -63.45 20.17 61.77
C LEU A 39 -62.06 19.59 62.06
N ASP A 40 -61.92 18.77 63.09
CA ASP A 40 -60.64 18.13 63.42
C ASP A 40 -60.24 17.08 62.37
N ARG A 41 -61.20 16.34 61.81
CA ARG A 41 -60.95 15.45 60.65
C ARG A 41 -60.52 16.22 59.42
N LEU A 42 -61.22 17.30 59.07
CA LEU A 42 -60.85 18.14 57.92
C LEU A 42 -59.48 18.81 58.10
N ARG A 43 -59.12 19.19 59.35
CA ARG A 43 -57.77 19.68 59.67
C ARG A 43 -56.70 18.61 59.51
N ALA A 44 -56.98 17.38 59.92
CA ALA A 44 -56.07 16.25 59.74
C ALA A 44 -55.89 15.88 58.26
N GLU A 45 -56.97 15.90 57.47
CA GLU A 45 -56.92 15.68 56.01
C GLU A 45 -56.16 16.79 55.30
N LEU A 46 -56.36 18.06 55.67
CA LEU A 46 -55.59 19.19 55.13
C LEU A 46 -54.09 19.05 55.47
N ALA A 47 -53.76 18.66 56.70
CA ALA A 47 -52.38 18.43 57.11
C ALA A 47 -51.72 17.27 56.33
N GLY A 48 -52.48 16.18 56.08
CA GLY A 48 -52.04 15.07 55.24
C GLY A 48 -51.78 15.50 53.80
N ALA A 49 -52.72 16.23 53.18
CA ALA A 49 -52.58 16.74 51.82
C ALA A 49 -51.41 17.72 51.66
N LEU A 50 -51.12 18.55 52.67
CA LEU A 50 -49.95 19.44 52.67
C LEU A 50 -48.63 18.66 52.73
N ALA A 51 -48.56 17.61 53.57
CA ALA A 51 -47.38 16.75 53.62
C ALA A 51 -47.17 15.99 52.29
N GLU A 52 -48.25 15.50 51.66
CA GLU A 52 -48.19 14.89 50.33
C GLU A 52 -47.72 15.88 49.26
N MET A 53 -48.19 17.12 49.28
CA MET A 53 -47.70 18.18 48.40
C MET A 53 -46.20 18.46 48.59
N GLU A 54 -45.73 18.53 49.84
CA GLU A 54 -44.30 18.72 50.14
C GLU A 54 -43.44 17.56 49.65
N THR A 55 -43.90 16.31 49.82
CA THR A 55 -43.19 15.13 49.30
C THR A 55 -43.18 15.10 47.77
N MET A 56 -44.29 15.42 47.11
CA MET A 56 -44.33 15.54 45.64
C MET A 56 -43.40 16.65 45.14
N LYS A 57 -43.32 17.78 45.85
CA LYS A 57 -42.39 18.87 45.52
C LYS A 57 -40.93 18.42 45.63
N ALA A 58 -40.58 17.70 46.70
CA ALA A 58 -39.23 17.14 46.86
C ALA A 58 -38.89 16.13 45.75
N VAL A 59 -39.84 15.24 45.39
CA VAL A 59 -39.66 14.28 44.28
C VAL A 59 -39.51 15.01 42.93
N ALA A 60 -40.29 16.06 42.70
CA ALA A 60 -40.18 16.87 41.49
C ALA A 60 -38.80 17.55 41.39
N GLU A 61 -38.31 18.16 42.46
CA GLU A 61 -36.99 18.80 42.53
C GLU A 61 -35.87 17.79 42.30
N VAL A 62 -35.94 16.61 42.92
CA VAL A 62 -34.98 15.53 42.65
C VAL A 62 -35.04 15.12 41.18
N SER A 63 -36.24 14.93 40.61
CA SER A 63 -36.39 14.55 39.20
C SER A 63 -35.85 15.60 38.23
N GLU A 64 -35.99 16.89 38.56
CA GLU A 64 -35.45 18.00 37.79
C GLU A 64 -33.92 18.01 37.88
N SER A 65 -33.35 17.82 39.07
CA SER A 65 -31.91 17.73 39.26
C SER A 65 -31.30 16.53 38.51
N THR A 66 -31.94 15.35 38.53
CA THR A 66 -31.49 14.16 37.81
C THR A 66 -31.53 14.37 36.29
N LYS A 67 -32.58 15.04 35.78
CA LYS A 67 -32.66 15.40 34.36
C LYS A 67 -31.56 16.40 33.97
N ALA A 68 -31.33 17.42 34.80
CA ALA A 68 -30.28 18.40 34.57
C ALA A 68 -28.88 17.75 34.57
N GLU A 69 -28.62 16.82 35.49
CA GLU A 69 -27.37 16.07 35.54
C GLU A 69 -27.20 15.15 34.32
N ALA A 70 -28.25 14.44 33.90
CA ALA A 70 -28.23 13.60 32.71
C ALA A 70 -27.95 14.43 31.44
N VAL A 71 -28.59 15.60 31.29
CA VAL A 71 -28.33 16.53 30.17
C VAL A 71 -26.89 17.02 30.22
N ALA A 72 -26.38 17.42 31.39
CA ALA A 72 -25.00 17.86 31.55
C ALA A 72 -23.99 16.74 31.24
N ALA A 73 -24.30 15.48 31.57
CA ALA A 73 -23.47 14.33 31.24
C ALA A 73 -23.39 14.10 29.72
N VAL A 74 -24.54 14.14 29.02
CA VAL A 74 -24.59 14.01 27.56
C VAL A 74 -23.85 15.16 26.88
N GLN A 75 -23.99 16.39 27.38
CA GLN A 75 -23.24 17.55 26.86
C GLN A 75 -21.74 17.38 27.02
N ARG A 76 -21.27 16.89 28.18
CA ARG A 76 -19.85 16.60 28.41
C ARG A 76 -19.33 15.53 27.47
N GLN A 77 -20.06 14.42 27.32
CA GLN A 77 -19.68 13.36 26.38
C GLN A 77 -19.58 13.87 24.93
N CYS A 78 -20.55 14.66 24.47
CA CYS A 78 -20.51 15.25 23.13
C CYS A 78 -19.29 16.19 22.96
N GLN A 79 -18.96 16.99 23.98
CA GLN A 79 -17.76 17.83 23.95
C GLN A 79 -16.47 17.01 23.91
N GLU A 80 -16.39 15.93 24.67
CA GLU A 80 -15.26 15.00 24.68
C GLU A 80 -15.10 14.28 23.34
N GLU A 81 -16.20 13.81 22.73
CA GLU A 81 -16.18 13.19 21.40
C GLU A 81 -15.72 14.18 20.32
N VAL A 82 -16.20 15.43 20.37
CA VAL A 82 -15.74 16.49 19.46
C VAL A 82 -14.25 16.77 19.67
N ALA A 83 -13.78 16.89 20.91
CA ALA A 83 -12.37 17.11 21.21
C ALA A 83 -11.49 15.94 20.74
N SER A 84 -11.96 14.70 20.94
CA SER A 84 -11.28 13.48 20.47
C SER A 84 -11.19 13.42 18.95
N LEU A 85 -12.30 13.70 18.25
CA LEU A 85 -12.32 13.75 16.78
C LEU A 85 -11.39 14.85 16.24
N GLN A 86 -11.38 16.02 16.88
CA GLN A 86 -10.46 17.10 16.53
C GLN A 86 -8.99 16.70 16.74
N ALA A 87 -8.67 15.98 17.82
CA ALA A 87 -7.32 15.49 18.07
C ALA A 87 -6.88 14.48 17.00
N ILE A 88 -7.71 13.49 16.68
CA ILE A 88 -7.41 12.49 15.63
C ILE A 88 -7.25 13.17 14.27
N LEU A 89 -8.11 14.13 13.94
CA LEU A 89 -8.00 14.86 12.67
C LEU A 89 -6.70 15.66 12.63
N LYS A 90 -6.33 16.33 13.72
CA LYS A 90 -5.07 17.07 13.82
C LYS A 90 -3.86 16.15 13.64
N ASP A 91 -3.85 15.00 14.30
CA ASP A 91 -2.76 14.02 14.19
C ASP A 91 -2.66 13.45 12.77
N SER A 92 -3.79 13.17 12.12
CA SER A 92 -3.80 12.69 10.74
C SER A 92 -3.27 13.76 9.77
N ILE A 93 -3.66 15.03 9.94
CA ILE A 93 -3.14 16.15 9.15
C ILE A 93 -1.62 16.28 9.36
N SER A 94 -1.16 16.29 10.61
CA SER A 94 0.28 16.39 10.91
C SER A 94 1.07 15.20 10.35
N SER A 95 0.50 13.98 10.35
CA SER A 95 1.10 12.81 9.72
C SER A 95 1.21 12.98 8.19
N TYR A 96 0.16 13.47 7.52
CA TYR A 96 0.20 13.72 6.09
C TYR A 96 1.17 14.85 5.74
N GLU A 97 1.22 15.91 6.54
CA GLU A 97 2.19 17.00 6.38
C GLU A 97 3.63 16.47 6.48
N ALA A 98 3.93 15.64 7.47
CA ALA A 98 5.24 15.01 7.62
C ALA A 98 5.60 14.11 6.42
N GLN A 99 4.64 13.32 5.92
CA GLN A 99 4.84 12.47 4.75
C GLN A 99 5.11 13.29 3.48
N ILE A 100 4.36 14.38 3.27
CA ILE A 100 4.57 15.30 2.15
C ILE A 100 5.96 15.96 2.24
N MET A 101 6.39 16.35 3.44
CA MET A 101 7.72 16.92 3.65
C MET A 101 8.82 15.89 3.35
N SER A 102 8.67 14.64 3.80
CA SER A 102 9.61 13.55 3.48
C SER A 102 9.69 13.29 1.98
N LEU A 103 8.55 13.21 1.28
CA LEU A 103 8.52 13.01 -0.17
C LEU A 103 9.14 14.17 -0.94
N LYS A 104 8.92 15.42 -0.48
CA LYS A 104 9.57 16.60 -1.05
C LYS A 104 11.09 16.57 -0.85
N GLN A 105 11.54 16.15 0.33
CA GLN A 105 12.96 16.00 0.63
C GLN A 105 13.61 14.89 -0.23
N GLU A 106 12.95 13.74 -0.37
CA GLU A 106 13.42 12.65 -1.22
C GLU A 106 13.52 13.07 -2.69
N ARG A 107 12.49 13.77 -3.21
CA ARG A 107 12.52 14.35 -4.56
C ARG A 107 13.69 15.32 -4.75
N GLN A 108 13.96 16.15 -3.75
CA GLN A 108 15.07 17.09 -3.78
C GLN A 108 16.42 16.37 -3.74
N GLN A 109 16.55 15.31 -2.94
CA GLN A 109 17.74 14.46 -2.90
C GLN A 109 17.98 13.79 -4.26
N GLN A 110 16.95 13.16 -4.83
CA GLN A 110 17.04 12.55 -6.16
C GLN A 110 17.45 13.55 -7.24
N GLN A 111 16.94 14.79 -7.16
CA GLN A 111 17.35 15.86 -8.08
C GLN A 111 18.84 16.20 -7.91
N GLN A 112 19.32 16.32 -6.67
CA GLN A 112 20.73 16.58 -6.39
C GLN A 112 21.63 15.45 -6.90
N ASP A 113 21.24 14.20 -6.65
CA ASP A 113 21.96 13.02 -7.11
C ASP A 113 22.02 12.98 -8.65
N CYS A 114 20.91 13.25 -9.33
CA CYS A 114 20.87 13.37 -10.79
C CYS A 114 21.83 14.45 -11.30
N GLU A 115 21.83 15.63 -10.69
CA GLU A 115 22.75 16.71 -11.07
C GLU A 115 24.22 16.35 -10.80
N GLU A 116 24.52 15.64 -9.73
CA GLU A 116 25.86 15.13 -9.45
C GLU A 116 26.30 14.12 -10.52
N LYS A 117 25.42 13.18 -10.89
CA LYS A 117 25.69 12.22 -11.97
C LYS A 117 25.89 12.92 -13.31
N GLU A 118 25.13 13.97 -13.61
CA GLU A 118 25.35 14.80 -14.81
C GLU A 118 26.71 15.51 -14.78
N ARG A 119 27.12 16.04 -13.63
CA ARG A 119 28.46 16.63 -13.45
C ARG A 119 29.57 15.60 -13.64
N GLU A 120 29.41 14.39 -13.10
CA GLU A 120 30.36 13.28 -13.29
C GLU A 120 30.43 12.85 -14.76
N LEU A 121 29.28 12.68 -15.42
CA LEU A 121 29.21 12.38 -16.85
C LEU A 121 29.87 13.48 -17.69
N GLY A 122 29.68 14.74 -17.33
CA GLY A 122 30.38 15.87 -17.95
C GLY A 122 31.90 15.75 -17.84
N ARG A 123 32.42 15.46 -16.65
CA ARG A 123 33.86 15.24 -16.42
C ARG A 123 34.41 14.05 -17.21
N LEU A 124 33.67 12.93 -17.24
CA LEU A 124 34.07 11.75 -18.01
C LEU A 124 34.09 12.02 -19.52
N LYS A 125 33.08 12.75 -20.04
CA LYS A 125 33.06 13.19 -21.44
C LYS A 125 34.25 14.10 -21.75
N GLU A 126 34.61 15.02 -20.85
CA GLU A 126 35.78 15.88 -21.00
C GLU A 126 37.08 15.06 -21.04
N LEU A 127 37.23 14.07 -20.16
CA LEU A 127 38.38 13.15 -20.17
C LEU A 127 38.45 12.32 -21.46
N LEU A 128 37.31 11.84 -21.96
CA LEU A 128 37.22 11.07 -23.20
C LEU A 128 37.52 11.95 -24.42
N SER A 129 37.11 13.22 -24.40
CA SER A 129 37.48 14.19 -25.43
C SER A 129 38.99 14.49 -25.44
N ARG A 130 39.63 14.52 -24.26
CA ARG A 130 41.07 14.74 -24.11
C ARG A 130 41.90 13.49 -24.41
N ALA A 131 41.34 12.30 -24.25
CA ALA A 131 41.92 11.02 -24.62
C ALA A 131 41.28 10.52 -25.93
N HIS A 132 41.65 11.11 -27.07
CA HIS A 132 41.42 10.51 -28.40
C HIS A 132 42.65 9.70 -28.83
N PRO A 133 42.79 8.42 -28.40
CA PRO A 133 43.83 7.53 -28.91
C PRO A 133 43.65 7.22 -30.40
N LEU A 134 42.44 7.44 -30.95
CA LEU A 134 42.13 7.26 -32.36
C LEU A 134 42.91 8.23 -33.26
N ASP A 135 43.08 9.50 -32.88
CA ASP A 135 43.91 10.46 -33.63
C ASP A 135 45.39 10.04 -33.69
N SER A 136 45.89 9.39 -32.64
CA SER A 136 47.27 8.89 -32.61
C SER A 136 47.42 7.64 -33.47
N LEU A 137 46.43 6.75 -33.49
CA LEU A 137 46.44 5.54 -34.30
C LEU A 137 46.21 5.87 -35.79
N GLU A 138 45.32 6.81 -36.09
CA GLU A 138 45.06 7.32 -37.45
C GLU A 138 46.32 7.90 -38.07
N LYS A 139 47.06 8.74 -37.33
CA LYS A 139 48.37 9.26 -37.78
C LYS A 139 49.42 8.16 -37.96
N GLN A 140 49.39 7.10 -37.16
CA GLN A 140 50.28 5.96 -37.33
C GLN A 140 49.91 5.13 -38.56
N MET A 141 48.61 4.95 -38.84
CA MET A 141 48.11 4.25 -40.03
C MET A 141 48.39 5.04 -41.31
N GLU A 142 48.20 6.36 -41.29
CA GLU A 142 48.50 7.25 -42.42
C GLU A 142 49.99 7.21 -42.76
N LYS A 143 50.87 7.27 -41.75
CA LYS A 143 52.32 7.12 -41.96
C LYS A 143 52.70 5.75 -42.54
N ALA A 144 52.09 4.67 -42.04
CA ALA A 144 52.35 3.33 -42.57
C ALA A 144 51.86 3.19 -44.01
N HIS A 145 50.76 3.85 -44.37
CA HIS A 145 50.24 3.89 -45.73
C HIS A 145 51.18 4.64 -46.67
N GLU A 146 51.63 5.85 -46.29
CA GLU A 146 52.61 6.63 -47.05
C GLU A 146 53.92 5.85 -47.29
N ASP A 147 54.42 5.16 -46.26
CA ASP A 147 55.64 4.37 -46.40
C ASP A 147 55.45 3.15 -47.33
N SER A 148 54.26 2.55 -47.32
CA SER A 148 53.90 1.50 -48.29
C SER A 148 53.81 2.03 -49.72
N GLU A 149 53.30 3.24 -49.93
CA GLU A 149 53.23 3.86 -51.26
C GLU A 149 54.64 4.18 -51.80
N LYS A 150 55.51 4.76 -50.96
CA LYS A 150 56.92 5.02 -51.32
C LYS A 150 57.65 3.73 -51.71
N LEU A 151 57.41 2.64 -50.98
CA LEU A 151 57.98 1.34 -51.35
C LEU A 151 57.43 0.85 -52.70
N ARG A 152 56.14 1.05 -52.96
CA ARG A 152 55.50 0.68 -54.23
C ARG A 152 56.07 1.47 -55.41
N GLU A 153 56.36 2.75 -55.24
CA GLU A 153 57.01 3.60 -56.26
C GLU A 153 58.40 3.07 -56.64
N ILE A 154 59.11 2.41 -55.72
CA ILE A 154 60.43 1.81 -55.99
C ILE A 154 60.30 0.40 -56.58
N VAL A 155 59.38 -0.41 -56.05
CA VAL A 155 59.23 -1.82 -56.45
C VAL A 155 58.66 -1.95 -57.86
N LEU A 156 57.69 -1.12 -58.24
CA LEU A 156 57.03 -1.21 -59.54
C LEU A 156 57.98 -1.05 -60.75
N PRO A 157 58.91 -0.07 -60.79
CA PRO A 157 59.90 -0.01 -61.87
C PRO A 157 60.90 -1.18 -61.83
N MET A 158 61.24 -1.70 -60.64
CA MET A 158 62.06 -2.91 -60.53
C MET A 158 61.33 -4.15 -61.08
N GLU A 159 60.03 -4.29 -60.81
CA GLU A 159 59.20 -5.37 -61.35
C GLU A 159 59.12 -5.30 -62.88
N GLN A 160 58.96 -4.09 -63.45
CA GLN A 160 58.99 -3.87 -64.90
C GLN A 160 60.34 -4.24 -65.51
N GLU A 161 61.45 -3.84 -64.87
CA GLU A 161 62.80 -4.20 -65.33
C GLU A 161 63.03 -5.71 -65.26
N ILE A 162 62.55 -6.38 -64.20
CA ILE A 162 62.61 -7.84 -64.07
C ILE A 162 61.80 -8.51 -65.19
N GLU A 163 60.61 -8.01 -65.52
CA GLU A 163 59.81 -8.54 -66.63
C GLU A 163 60.51 -8.36 -67.98
N GLU A 164 61.12 -7.21 -68.22
CA GLU A 164 61.92 -7.00 -69.43
C GLU A 164 63.13 -7.92 -69.51
N LEU A 165 63.84 -8.12 -68.39
CA LEU A 165 64.97 -9.02 -68.31
C LEU A 165 64.54 -10.47 -68.54
N LYS A 166 63.40 -10.89 -67.96
CA LYS A 166 62.79 -12.20 -68.23
C LYS A 166 62.42 -12.35 -69.71
N ALA A 167 61.85 -11.32 -70.34
CA ALA A 167 61.52 -11.37 -71.77
C ALA A 167 62.78 -11.44 -72.67
N LYS A 168 63.84 -10.70 -72.32
CA LYS A 168 65.14 -10.77 -73.01
C LYS A 168 65.79 -12.15 -72.84
N LEU A 169 65.69 -12.74 -71.64
CA LEU A 169 66.16 -14.09 -71.34
C LEU A 169 65.43 -15.13 -72.21
N LEU A 170 64.10 -15.08 -72.25
CA LEU A 170 63.29 -15.99 -73.06
C LEU A 170 63.64 -15.90 -74.56
N ARG A 171 63.83 -14.69 -75.09
CA ARG A 171 64.28 -14.51 -76.50
C ARG A 171 65.67 -15.08 -76.74
N ALA A 172 66.60 -14.93 -75.79
CA ALA A 172 67.92 -15.52 -75.89
C ALA A 172 67.86 -17.06 -75.85
N GLU A 173 67.01 -17.62 -75.00
CA GLU A 173 66.74 -19.07 -74.94
C GLU A 173 66.15 -19.59 -76.26
N GLU A 174 65.20 -18.87 -76.86
CA GLU A 174 64.63 -19.21 -78.18
C GLU A 174 65.71 -19.23 -79.27
N LEU A 175 66.59 -18.23 -79.32
CA LEU A 175 67.72 -18.18 -80.27
C LEU A 175 68.71 -19.33 -80.05
N ILE A 176 68.99 -19.70 -78.80
CA ILE A 176 69.84 -20.85 -78.47
C ILE A 176 69.17 -22.14 -78.97
N GLN A 177 67.87 -22.32 -78.75
CA GLN A 177 67.14 -23.47 -79.25
C GLN A 177 67.10 -23.52 -80.78
N GLU A 178 66.99 -22.38 -81.47
CA GLU A 178 67.06 -22.26 -82.94
C GLU A 178 68.42 -22.71 -83.50
N ILE A 179 69.52 -22.29 -82.84
CA ILE A 179 70.88 -22.70 -83.19
C ILE A 179 71.07 -24.21 -82.94
N GLN A 180 70.49 -24.75 -81.87
CA GLN A 180 70.52 -26.18 -81.55
C GLN A 180 69.66 -27.04 -82.48
N ARG A 181 68.62 -26.48 -83.12
CA ARG A 181 67.73 -27.19 -84.07
C ARG A 181 68.27 -27.29 -85.50
N ARG A 182 69.41 -26.64 -85.84
CA ARG A 182 70.05 -26.80 -87.16
C ARG A 182 70.87 -28.11 -87.24
N PRO A 183 70.65 -29.00 -88.24
CA PRO A 183 71.43 -30.22 -88.40
C PRO A 183 72.86 -29.90 -88.90
N ARG A 184 73.90 -30.39 -88.22
CA ARG A 184 75.27 -30.47 -88.77
C ARG A 184 75.58 -31.91 -89.19
N HIS A 185 76.10 -32.08 -90.41
CA HIS A 185 77.35 -32.79 -90.77
C HIS A 185 77.43 -33.02 -92.30
N PRO A 186 78.63 -33.21 -92.89
CA PRO A 186 79.94 -32.57 -92.69
C PRO A 186 80.47 -31.92 -94.01
N PRO A 187 81.65 -31.26 -94.04
CA PRO A 187 82.78 -31.96 -94.67
C PRO A 187 84.16 -31.66 -94.06
N SER A 188 85.08 -32.46 -94.56
CA SER A 188 86.49 -32.68 -94.27
C SER A 188 87.45 -31.53 -94.59
N LEU A 189 88.51 -31.47 -93.77
CA LEU A 189 89.93 -31.18 -94.06
C LEU A 189 90.46 -29.72 -94.13
N HIS A 190 91.59 -29.54 -93.42
CA HIS A 190 92.55 -28.42 -93.35
C HIS A 190 92.09 -27.20 -92.53
N GLY A 191 92.84 -26.66 -91.58
CA GLY A 191 94.19 -26.94 -91.12
C GLY A 191 94.66 -25.76 -90.26
N SER A 192 95.41 -26.07 -89.19
CA SER A 192 96.21 -25.15 -88.36
C SER A 192 95.40 -24.23 -87.42
N ALA A 193 95.78 -23.94 -86.17
CA ALA A 193 97.08 -24.01 -85.53
C ALA A 193 96.89 -23.82 -84.00
N GLU A 194 97.76 -24.46 -83.21
CA GLU A 194 98.35 -23.93 -81.97
C GLU A 194 97.45 -23.79 -80.71
N LEU A 195 97.54 -24.74 -79.77
CA LEU A 195 98.36 -24.57 -78.55
C LEU A 195 98.21 -25.77 -77.59
N LEU A 196 99.29 -26.55 -77.60
CA LEU A 196 99.89 -27.41 -76.59
C LEU A 196 99.29 -27.33 -75.16
N LEU A 197 99.04 -28.49 -74.55
CA LEU A 197 99.82 -28.99 -73.40
C LEU A 197 99.32 -30.37 -72.94
N SER A 198 100.23 -31.34 -73.07
CA SER A 198 100.20 -32.64 -72.40
C SER A 198 100.97 -32.54 -71.08
N ARG A 199 100.38 -32.98 -69.96
CA ARG A 199 101.12 -33.36 -68.74
C ARG A 199 100.26 -34.12 -67.72
N ASP A 200 100.41 -35.44 -67.67
CA ASP A 200 100.26 -36.27 -66.46
C ASP A 200 101.56 -36.16 -65.61
N PRO A 201 101.72 -36.84 -64.43
CA PRO A 201 100.93 -36.84 -63.18
C PRO A 201 101.83 -36.59 -61.91
N SER A 202 101.24 -36.74 -60.71
CA SER A 202 101.85 -37.07 -59.36
C SER A 202 102.18 -35.89 -58.37
N PRO A 203 102.46 -36.12 -57.05
CA PRO A 203 101.51 -35.97 -55.91
C PRO A 203 102.07 -35.08 -54.72
N PRO A 204 101.97 -35.41 -53.39
CA PRO A 204 101.33 -34.63 -52.31
C PRO A 204 102.28 -34.05 -51.22
N LEU A 205 101.72 -33.54 -50.08
CA LEU A 205 102.24 -33.12 -48.74
C LEU A 205 101.71 -31.70 -48.39
N GLU A 206 101.36 -31.25 -47.18
CA GLU A 206 101.62 -31.67 -45.80
C GLU A 206 100.68 -30.95 -44.80
N HIS A 207 100.70 -31.38 -43.53
CA HIS A 207 99.91 -30.92 -42.37
C HIS A 207 100.52 -29.72 -41.60
N LEU A 208 99.67 -28.96 -40.88
CA LEU A 208 99.96 -28.29 -39.58
C LEU A 208 98.58 -27.85 -38.98
N GLU A 209 98.07 -28.45 -37.89
CA GLU A 209 98.14 -27.98 -36.47
C GLU A 209 97.76 -26.49 -36.26
N GLU A 210 97.12 -26.03 -35.19
CA GLU A 210 96.21 -26.49 -34.13
C GLU A 210 95.84 -25.17 -33.36
N LEU A 211 94.71 -25.14 -32.64
CA LEU A 211 94.48 -24.35 -31.40
C LEU A 211 94.24 -22.81 -31.39
N SER A 212 93.03 -22.47 -30.92
CA SER A 212 92.71 -21.60 -29.75
C SER A 212 92.39 -20.09 -29.91
N GLY A 213 91.42 -19.66 -29.09
CA GLY A 213 91.14 -18.27 -28.68
C GLY A 213 89.82 -17.71 -29.22
N ASP A 214 88.66 -17.92 -28.59
CA ASP A 214 88.11 -17.27 -27.36
C ASP A 214 87.27 -15.99 -27.63
N GLY A 215 86.09 -15.94 -26.99
CA GLY A 215 85.19 -14.79 -26.80
C GLY A 215 84.14 -14.54 -27.90
N GLY A 216 82.83 -14.60 -27.70
CA GLY A 216 82.00 -14.80 -26.50
C GLY A 216 80.54 -14.41 -26.78
N ALA A 217 79.61 -15.20 -26.21
CA ALA A 217 78.28 -14.86 -25.70
C ALA A 217 77.32 -13.97 -26.52
N ALA A 218 76.29 -14.60 -27.12
CA ALA A 218 74.89 -14.28 -26.80
C ALA A 218 73.93 -15.30 -27.45
N ALA A 219 73.06 -15.86 -26.61
CA ALA A 219 71.82 -16.57 -26.95
C ALA A 219 71.95 -17.94 -27.62
N GLU A 220 72.01 -18.99 -26.79
CA GLU A 220 71.10 -20.15 -26.91
C GLU A 220 71.29 -21.04 -25.68
N ALA A 221 70.45 -20.79 -24.68
CA ALA A 221 70.33 -21.60 -23.48
C ALA A 221 68.90 -22.14 -23.42
N PHE A 222 68.80 -23.43 -23.06
CA PHE A 222 67.60 -24.22 -22.78
C PHE A 222 66.76 -24.62 -24.00
N ALA A 223 66.44 -25.89 -24.26
CA ALA A 223 66.56 -27.10 -23.45
C ALA A 223 66.51 -28.36 -24.35
N HIS A 224 67.40 -29.30 -24.05
CA HIS A 224 67.33 -30.70 -24.44
C HIS A 224 66.70 -31.50 -23.28
N ASN A 225 66.13 -32.68 -23.59
CA ASN A 225 65.55 -33.75 -22.74
C ASN A 225 64.00 -33.73 -22.72
N CYS A 226 63.27 -34.78 -23.09
CA CYS A 226 63.58 -36.22 -23.08
C CYS A 226 62.94 -36.97 -24.27
N ASP A 227 63.61 -38.03 -24.68
CA ASP A 227 63.15 -39.06 -25.62
C ASP A 227 62.10 -40.02 -25.03
N ASP A 228 61.18 -40.42 -25.90
CA ASP A 228 60.49 -41.70 -26.11
C ASP A 228 60.42 -42.77 -25.00
N SER A 229 59.21 -43.27 -24.72
CA SER A 229 58.84 -44.67 -25.04
C SER A 229 57.37 -45.02 -24.74
N ALA A 230 56.83 -45.87 -25.64
CA ALA A 230 55.64 -46.73 -25.56
C ALA A 230 54.27 -46.13 -25.98
N SER A 231 53.38 -46.80 -26.72
CA SER A 231 53.44 -47.91 -27.68
C SER A 231 51.98 -48.27 -28.06
N ILE A 232 51.75 -48.63 -29.33
CA ILE A 232 50.74 -49.57 -29.91
C ILE A 232 49.22 -49.48 -29.55
N SER A 233 48.44 -49.21 -30.61
CA SER A 233 47.31 -50.01 -31.16
C SER A 233 46.18 -50.51 -30.23
N SER A 234 44.92 -50.31 -30.63
CA SER A 234 44.12 -51.38 -31.27
C SER A 234 42.59 -51.16 -31.23
N PHE A 235 42.00 -51.52 -32.36
CA PHE A 235 40.61 -51.75 -32.78
C PHE A 235 39.73 -52.65 -31.87
N SER A 236 38.39 -52.47 -31.97
CA SER A 236 37.30 -53.47 -32.12
C SER A 236 35.99 -52.96 -31.50
N LEU A 237 34.87 -52.82 -32.21
CA LEU A 237 33.97 -53.80 -32.86
C LEU A 237 32.91 -54.41 -31.92
N GLY A 238 31.64 -54.18 -32.27
CA GLY A 238 30.44 -54.93 -31.82
C GLY A 238 29.64 -54.24 -30.70
N GLY A 239 28.31 -54.11 -30.73
CA GLY A 239 27.26 -54.70 -31.56
C GLY A 239 26.08 -55.15 -30.68
N GLY A 240 24.85 -54.80 -31.06
CA GLY A 240 23.58 -55.37 -30.55
C GLY A 240 22.74 -54.42 -29.67
N ALA A 241 21.64 -53.84 -30.18
CA ALA A 241 20.25 -54.37 -30.16
C ALA A 241 19.52 -53.99 -28.85
N SER A 242 18.27 -53.52 -28.77
CA SER A 242 17.16 -53.17 -29.68
C SER A 242 16.16 -52.34 -28.85
N GLY A 243 15.36 -51.47 -29.45
CA GLY A 243 14.23 -50.83 -28.75
C GLY A 243 13.64 -49.59 -29.43
N SER A 244 12.72 -49.84 -30.36
CA SER A 244 11.99 -48.90 -31.21
C SER A 244 11.11 -47.87 -30.47
N ALA A 245 10.97 -46.65 -31.03
CA ALA A 245 9.71 -46.09 -31.57
C ALA A 245 9.52 -44.56 -31.36
N SER A 246 9.11 -43.92 -32.48
CA SER A 246 8.27 -42.71 -32.63
C SER A 246 8.82 -41.30 -32.38
N LEU A 247 8.92 -40.58 -33.51
CA LEU A 247 8.92 -39.13 -33.72
C LEU A 247 7.74 -38.39 -33.01
N PRO A 248 7.82 -37.04 -32.87
CA PRO A 248 7.23 -36.20 -33.93
C PRO A 248 8.10 -35.00 -34.35
N ARG A 249 8.31 -34.93 -35.66
CA ARG A 249 8.20 -33.77 -36.57
C ARG A 249 8.07 -32.37 -35.93
N SER A 250 9.12 -31.57 -36.06
CA SER A 250 9.02 -30.13 -36.34
C SER A 250 10.14 -29.78 -37.32
N ARG A 251 9.75 -29.58 -38.59
CA ARG A 251 10.58 -28.94 -39.61
C ARG A 251 10.50 -27.45 -39.38
N HIS A 252 11.63 -26.77 -39.18
CA HIS A 252 11.80 -25.38 -39.58
C HIS A 252 12.95 -25.33 -40.57
N GLY A 253 12.65 -24.74 -41.73
CA GLY A 253 13.46 -24.80 -42.94
C GLY A 253 14.75 -23.98 -42.83
N LEU A 254 15.76 -24.47 -43.52
CA LEU A 254 16.94 -23.69 -43.87
C LEU A 254 16.54 -22.65 -44.93
N SER A 255 17.12 -21.45 -44.82
CA SER A 255 16.88 -20.32 -45.71
C SER A 255 17.45 -20.59 -47.13
N PRO A 256 16.75 -20.19 -48.21
CA PRO A 256 17.13 -20.47 -49.60
C PRO A 256 18.50 -19.90 -50.03
N GLU A 257 19.06 -18.93 -49.31
CA GLU A 257 20.36 -18.34 -49.66
C GLU A 257 21.55 -19.26 -49.31
N GLN A 258 21.37 -20.23 -48.41
CA GLN A 258 22.47 -21.08 -47.92
C GLN A 258 22.70 -22.32 -48.82
N GLU A 259 21.73 -22.69 -49.65
CA GLU A 259 21.83 -23.80 -50.61
C GLU A 259 22.59 -23.40 -51.88
N GLU A 260 22.51 -22.12 -52.27
CA GLU A 260 23.24 -21.57 -53.42
C GLU A 260 24.75 -21.45 -53.13
N THR A 261 25.13 -21.11 -51.89
CA THR A 261 26.54 -21.04 -51.48
C THR A 261 27.24 -22.40 -51.44
N ALA A 262 26.54 -23.48 -51.11
CA ALA A 262 27.11 -24.83 -51.13
C ALA A 262 27.34 -25.37 -52.55
N SER A 263 26.52 -24.94 -53.52
CA SER A 263 26.67 -25.33 -54.93
C SER A 263 27.81 -24.58 -55.66
N LEU A 264 28.13 -23.36 -55.26
CA LEU A 264 29.18 -22.56 -55.90
C LEU A 264 30.61 -22.95 -55.47
N VAL A 265 30.78 -23.62 -54.34
CA VAL A 265 32.10 -24.12 -53.88
C VAL A 265 32.56 -25.37 -54.67
N SER A 266 31.65 -26.00 -55.43
CA SER A 266 31.94 -27.22 -56.20
C SER A 266 32.64 -26.97 -57.55
N THR A 267 32.77 -25.73 -57.99
CA THR A 267 33.34 -25.40 -59.31
C THR A 267 34.24 -24.17 -59.26
N GLY A 268 35.51 -24.34 -58.88
CA GLY A 268 36.48 -23.25 -59.01
C GLY A 268 37.87 -23.52 -58.39
N THR A 269 38.77 -24.09 -59.20
CA THR A 269 40.25 -24.06 -59.09
C THR A 269 40.93 -24.74 -57.90
N LEU A 270 41.62 -25.85 -58.19
CA LEU A 270 42.79 -26.34 -57.45
C LEU A 270 43.86 -25.23 -57.39
N VAL A 271 43.94 -24.55 -56.25
CA VAL A 271 45.10 -23.73 -55.85
C VAL A 271 45.90 -24.56 -54.84
N PRO A 272 47.23 -24.64 -54.94
CA PRO A 272 48.05 -25.39 -53.98
C PRO A 272 47.75 -24.96 -52.54
N GLU A 273 47.55 -25.93 -51.66
CA GLU A 273 47.44 -25.74 -50.21
C GLU A 273 48.67 -24.95 -49.73
N GLY A 274 48.46 -23.75 -49.22
CA GLY A 274 49.55 -22.98 -48.64
C GLY A 274 49.18 -21.64 -48.04
N ILE A 275 48.19 -20.92 -48.59
CA ILE A 275 47.80 -19.62 -48.04
C ILE A 275 46.28 -19.45 -48.15
N TYR A 276 45.58 -19.71 -47.05
CA TYR A 276 44.18 -19.29 -46.91
C TYR A 276 44.14 -17.77 -46.82
N LEU A 277 43.64 -17.11 -47.87
CA LEU A 277 43.35 -15.67 -47.84
C LEU A 277 41.89 -15.50 -47.39
N PRO A 278 41.62 -14.92 -46.20
CA PRO A 278 40.25 -14.65 -45.77
C PRO A 278 39.57 -13.64 -46.70
N PRO A 279 38.23 -13.73 -46.90
CA PRO A 279 37.48 -12.77 -47.70
C PRO A 279 37.65 -11.33 -47.19
N PRO A 280 37.52 -10.30 -48.04
CA PRO A 280 37.64 -8.90 -47.63
C PRO A 280 36.71 -8.58 -46.45
N GLY A 281 37.27 -8.02 -45.38
CA GLY A 281 36.55 -7.71 -44.14
C GLY A 281 36.62 -8.80 -43.05
N TYR A 282 37.25 -9.95 -43.33
CA TYR A 282 37.45 -11.01 -42.35
C TYR A 282 38.93 -11.08 -41.94
N GLN A 283 39.19 -11.02 -40.63
CA GLN A 283 40.52 -11.13 -40.07
C GLN A 283 40.74 -12.54 -39.53
N LEU A 284 41.88 -13.15 -39.85
CA LEU A 284 42.31 -14.41 -39.23
C LEU A 284 42.66 -14.11 -37.77
N VAL A 285 41.86 -14.67 -36.86
CA VAL A 285 42.05 -14.54 -35.42
C VAL A 285 42.77 -15.80 -34.92
N PRO A 286 43.92 -15.65 -34.24
CA PRO A 286 44.60 -16.77 -33.58
C PRO A 286 43.70 -17.50 -32.58
N ASP A 287 43.87 -18.82 -32.43
CA ASP A 287 42.99 -19.66 -31.61
C ASP A 287 42.85 -19.16 -30.15
N ASN A 288 43.94 -18.64 -29.57
CA ASN A 288 43.92 -18.07 -28.22
C ASN A 288 43.03 -16.81 -28.10
N GLN A 289 43.03 -15.94 -29.12
CA GLN A 289 42.17 -14.76 -29.16
C GLN A 289 40.71 -15.15 -29.43
N TRP A 290 40.47 -16.18 -30.23
CA TRP A 290 39.13 -16.73 -30.45
C TRP A 290 38.55 -17.36 -29.18
N GLU A 291 39.34 -18.14 -28.44
CA GLU A 291 38.95 -18.69 -27.14
C GLU A 291 38.63 -17.58 -26.13
N GLN A 292 39.44 -16.52 -26.09
CA GLN A 292 39.23 -15.37 -25.21
C GLN A 292 37.93 -14.63 -25.57
N LEU A 293 37.69 -14.33 -26.84
CA LEU A 293 36.44 -13.72 -27.32
C LEU A 293 35.22 -14.61 -27.06
N GLN A 294 35.37 -15.94 -27.13
CA GLN A 294 34.29 -16.85 -26.77
C GLN A 294 33.98 -16.83 -25.27
N VAL A 295 34.99 -16.74 -24.41
CA VAL A 295 34.78 -16.61 -22.96
C VAL A 295 34.12 -15.28 -22.63
N GLU A 296 34.59 -14.18 -23.22
CA GLU A 296 33.98 -12.86 -23.09
C GLU A 296 32.55 -12.84 -23.62
N GLY A 297 32.29 -13.43 -24.78
CA GLY A 297 30.94 -13.58 -25.33
C GLY A 297 30.02 -14.39 -24.42
N ARG A 298 30.51 -15.51 -23.85
CA ARG A 298 29.76 -16.29 -22.85
C ARG A 298 29.52 -15.51 -21.56
N GLN A 299 30.45 -14.66 -21.14
CA GLN A 299 30.29 -13.83 -19.96
C GLN A 299 29.25 -12.74 -20.19
N LEU A 300 29.34 -12.01 -21.31
CA LEU A 300 28.35 -11.01 -21.70
C LEU A 300 26.96 -11.62 -21.88
N GLN A 301 26.86 -12.85 -22.39
CA GLN A 301 25.60 -13.58 -22.48
C GLN A 301 24.98 -13.80 -21.09
N LYS A 302 25.78 -14.25 -20.11
CA LYS A 302 25.33 -14.44 -18.73
C LYS A 302 24.93 -13.13 -18.06
N ASP A 303 25.70 -12.07 -18.30
CA ASP A 303 25.42 -10.74 -17.74
C ASP A 303 24.12 -10.17 -18.34
N LEU A 304 23.91 -10.32 -19.66
CA LEU A 304 22.66 -9.95 -20.32
C LEU A 304 21.47 -10.74 -19.76
N GLU A 305 21.63 -12.05 -19.54
CA GLU A 305 20.61 -12.87 -18.90
C GLU A 305 20.32 -12.39 -17.47
N SER A 306 21.34 -12.07 -16.66
CA SER A 306 21.17 -11.53 -15.30
C SER A 306 20.38 -10.23 -15.31
N ILE A 307 20.81 -9.26 -16.13
CA ILE A 307 20.13 -7.97 -16.28
C ILE A 307 18.70 -8.16 -16.78
N SER A 308 18.45 -9.12 -17.67
CA SER A 308 17.10 -9.40 -18.15
C SER A 308 16.18 -9.94 -17.04
N ARG A 309 16.70 -10.78 -16.14
CA ARG A 309 15.96 -11.28 -14.97
C ARG A 309 15.67 -10.15 -13.99
N GLU A 310 16.66 -9.33 -13.66
CA GLU A 310 16.50 -8.16 -12.79
C GLU A 310 15.45 -7.17 -13.35
N ARG A 311 15.48 -6.92 -14.66
CA ARG A 311 14.45 -6.11 -15.33
C ARG A 311 13.06 -6.71 -15.13
N ASP A 312 12.91 -8.02 -15.34
CA ASP A 312 11.61 -8.69 -15.21
C ASP A 312 11.11 -8.65 -13.76
N GLU A 313 11.99 -8.86 -12.78
CA GLU A 313 11.66 -8.72 -11.36
C GLU A 313 11.21 -7.31 -10.99
N LEU A 314 11.91 -6.28 -11.47
CA LEU A 314 11.53 -4.88 -11.26
C LEU A 314 10.20 -4.54 -11.95
N GLN A 315 9.99 -5.06 -13.16
CA GLN A 315 8.76 -4.84 -13.91
C GLN A 315 7.56 -5.51 -13.21
N GLU A 316 7.73 -6.71 -12.68
CA GLU A 316 6.71 -7.37 -11.86
C GLU A 316 6.50 -6.65 -10.53
N GLY A 317 7.57 -6.17 -9.88
CA GLY A 317 7.49 -5.37 -8.66
C GLY A 317 6.66 -4.10 -8.86
N LEU A 318 6.94 -3.36 -9.93
CA LEU A 318 6.18 -2.17 -10.31
C LEU A 318 4.72 -2.51 -10.64
N ARG A 319 4.48 -3.63 -11.33
CA ARG A 319 3.13 -4.10 -11.63
C ARG A 319 2.35 -4.38 -10.34
N ARG A 320 2.93 -5.15 -9.41
CA ARG A 320 2.31 -5.47 -8.10
C ARG A 320 2.02 -4.21 -7.30
N SER A 321 2.98 -3.28 -7.20
CA SER A 321 2.78 -2.03 -6.46
C SER A 321 1.69 -1.15 -7.08
N ASN A 322 1.60 -1.11 -8.42
CA ASN A 322 0.55 -0.37 -9.10
C ASN A 322 -0.83 -1.00 -8.88
N GLU A 323 -0.94 -2.33 -8.94
CA GLU A 323 -2.17 -3.04 -8.61
C GLU A 323 -2.61 -2.80 -7.15
N ASP A 324 -1.67 -2.82 -6.20
CA ASP A 324 -2.00 -2.58 -4.80
C ASP A 324 -2.37 -1.11 -4.54
N CYS A 325 -1.69 -0.16 -5.19
CA CYS A 325 -2.10 1.25 -5.19
C CYS A 325 -3.51 1.43 -5.75
N ALA A 326 -3.84 0.76 -6.86
CA ALA A 326 -5.17 0.81 -7.47
C ALA A 326 -6.25 0.23 -6.53
N LYS A 327 -5.97 -0.89 -5.85
CA LYS A 327 -6.89 -1.47 -4.85
C LYS A 327 -7.09 -0.52 -3.67
N GLN A 328 -6.03 0.08 -3.14
CA GLN A 328 -6.11 1.06 -2.05
C GLN A 328 -6.94 2.29 -2.47
N MET A 329 -6.68 2.83 -3.66
CA MET A 329 -7.47 3.92 -4.23
C MET A 329 -8.95 3.53 -4.37
N GLN A 330 -9.25 2.30 -4.80
CA GLN A 330 -10.62 1.83 -4.95
C GLN A 330 -11.36 1.76 -3.61
N VAL A 331 -10.70 1.27 -2.54
CA VAL A 331 -11.26 1.26 -1.19
C VAL A 331 -11.50 2.68 -0.68
N LEU A 332 -10.53 3.59 -0.85
CA LEU A 332 -10.70 4.99 -0.44
C LEU A 332 -11.83 5.67 -1.21
N LEU A 333 -11.95 5.44 -2.52
CA LEU A 333 -13.07 5.96 -3.32
C LEU A 333 -14.41 5.43 -2.85
N ALA A 334 -14.52 4.14 -2.55
CA ALA A 334 -15.74 3.55 -2.01
C ALA A 334 -16.10 4.14 -0.64
N GLN A 335 -15.10 4.36 0.23
CA GLN A 335 -15.31 5.00 1.53
C GLN A 335 -15.79 6.45 1.38
N VAL A 336 -15.20 7.23 0.46
CA VAL A 336 -15.63 8.60 0.17
C VAL A 336 -17.08 8.59 -0.33
N GLN A 337 -17.41 7.74 -1.30
CA GLN A 337 -18.77 7.62 -1.82
C GLN A 337 -19.80 7.28 -0.73
N ASN A 338 -19.47 6.34 0.16
CA ASN A 338 -20.32 5.99 1.29
C ASN A 338 -20.49 7.18 2.25
N SER A 339 -19.40 7.85 2.62
CA SER A 339 -19.46 9.02 3.50
C SER A 339 -20.29 10.17 2.90
N GLU A 340 -20.20 10.41 1.59
CA GLU A 340 -21.02 11.41 0.92
C GLU A 340 -22.50 11.01 0.88
N GLN A 341 -22.82 9.74 0.65
CA GLN A 341 -24.20 9.24 0.70
C GLN A 341 -24.80 9.39 2.10
N LEU A 342 -24.01 9.09 3.14
CA LEU A 342 -24.40 9.31 4.53
C LEU A 342 -24.65 10.79 4.81
N LEU A 343 -23.74 11.68 4.39
CA LEU A 343 -23.90 13.13 4.57
C LEU A 343 -25.14 13.66 3.87
N ARG A 344 -25.41 13.22 2.62
CA ARG A 344 -26.64 13.58 1.89
C ARG A 344 -27.89 13.10 2.62
N THR A 345 -27.84 11.91 3.23
CA THR A 345 -28.96 11.36 4.00
C THR A 345 -29.17 12.14 5.29
N LEU A 346 -28.11 12.41 6.05
CA LEU A 346 -28.15 13.22 7.26
C LEU A 346 -28.69 14.62 6.97
N GLN A 347 -28.20 15.28 5.91
CA GLN A 347 -28.71 16.58 5.47
C GLN A 347 -30.22 16.54 5.22
N ARG A 348 -30.72 15.51 4.51
CA ARG A 348 -32.16 15.34 4.27
C ARG A 348 -32.94 15.13 5.57
N THR A 349 -32.43 14.32 6.50
CA THR A 349 -33.09 14.09 7.80
C THR A 349 -33.13 15.34 8.66
N VAL A 350 -32.07 16.15 8.66
CA VAL A 350 -32.02 17.42 9.39
C VAL A 350 -33.00 18.43 8.81
N SER A 351 -33.06 18.56 7.48
CA SER A 351 -34.05 19.42 6.82
C SER A 351 -35.48 19.00 7.16
N HIS A 352 -35.77 17.69 7.12
CA HIS A 352 -37.09 17.18 7.47
C HIS A 352 -37.44 17.41 8.96
N ALA A 353 -36.48 17.18 9.87
CA ALA A 353 -36.68 17.45 11.29
C ALA A 353 -36.89 18.95 11.56
N GLN A 354 -36.15 19.81 10.86
CA GLN A 354 -36.29 21.26 10.92
C GLN A 354 -37.69 21.70 10.46
N GLU A 355 -38.17 21.19 9.33
CA GLU A 355 -39.54 21.45 8.84
C GLU A 355 -40.61 21.02 9.85
N ARG A 356 -40.45 19.83 10.45
CA ARG A 356 -41.37 19.36 11.51
C ARG A 356 -41.40 20.26 12.73
N VAL A 357 -40.23 20.70 13.21
CA VAL A 357 -40.15 21.63 14.35
C VAL A 357 -40.77 22.98 13.99
N GLN A 358 -40.56 23.47 12.77
CA GLN A 358 -41.19 24.71 12.29
C GLN A 358 -42.72 24.60 12.27
N LEU A 359 -43.27 23.47 11.81
CA LEU A 359 -44.71 23.20 11.84
C LEU A 359 -45.25 23.16 13.27
N GLN A 360 -44.60 22.42 14.18
CA GLN A 360 -45.01 22.36 15.58
C GLN A 360 -44.96 23.74 16.27
N MET A 361 -43.94 24.55 15.98
CA MET A 361 -43.85 25.92 16.47
C MET A 361 -44.98 26.80 15.94
N ALA A 362 -45.38 26.62 14.67
CA ALA A 362 -46.50 27.34 14.08
C ALA A 362 -47.83 26.93 14.74
N GLU A 363 -48.06 25.64 14.95
CA GLU A 363 -49.24 25.11 15.66
C GLU A 363 -49.33 25.59 17.11
N LEU A 364 -48.20 25.60 17.82
CA LEU A 364 -48.16 26.12 19.18
C LEU A 364 -48.47 27.63 19.21
N ALA A 365 -47.94 28.39 18.25
CA ALA A 365 -48.20 29.81 18.13
C ALA A 365 -49.66 30.13 17.79
N THR A 366 -50.31 29.34 16.93
CA THR A 366 -51.75 29.50 16.63
C THR A 366 -52.60 29.11 17.83
N SER A 367 -52.30 28.00 18.50
CA SER A 367 -52.96 27.59 19.74
C SER A 367 -52.87 28.65 20.84
N HIS A 368 -51.66 29.19 21.08
CA HIS A 368 -51.44 30.27 22.03
C HIS A 368 -52.24 31.54 21.68
N LYS A 369 -52.32 31.91 20.39
CA LYS A 369 -53.16 33.03 19.94
C LYS A 369 -54.65 32.78 20.24
N CYS A 370 -55.16 31.59 19.94
CA CYS A 370 -56.55 31.22 20.22
C CYS A 370 -56.86 31.25 21.72
N LEU A 371 -56.00 30.64 22.55
CA LEU A 371 -56.14 30.68 24.01
C LEU A 371 -56.07 32.11 24.55
N SER A 372 -55.17 32.96 24.02
CA SER A 372 -55.11 34.37 24.43
C SER A 372 -56.40 35.13 24.10
N HIS A 373 -56.98 34.89 22.92
CA HIS A 373 -58.27 35.48 22.56
C HIS A 373 -59.39 34.99 23.49
N GLU A 374 -59.42 33.70 23.82
CA GLU A 374 -60.43 33.12 24.71
C GLU A 374 -60.28 33.64 26.14
N VAL A 375 -59.06 33.76 26.66
CA VAL A 375 -58.78 34.38 27.96
C VAL A 375 -59.23 35.84 27.97
N LYS A 376 -58.96 36.61 26.91
CA LYS A 376 -59.44 38.00 26.80
C LYS A 376 -60.96 38.06 26.81
N ARG A 377 -61.63 37.23 25.99
CA ARG A 377 -63.09 37.12 25.93
C ARG A 377 -63.70 36.80 27.29
N LEU A 378 -63.19 35.78 27.98
CA LEU A 378 -63.63 35.39 29.33
C LEU A 378 -63.34 36.48 30.36
N THR A 379 -62.25 37.24 30.21
CA THR A 379 -61.93 38.36 31.11
C THR A 379 -62.92 39.51 30.92
N GLU A 380 -63.25 39.86 29.69
CA GLU A 380 -64.27 40.86 29.34
C GLU A 380 -65.65 40.42 29.84
N GLU A 381 -66.02 39.16 29.65
CA GLU A 381 -67.27 38.58 30.15
C GLU A 381 -67.33 38.60 31.69
N ASN A 382 -66.26 38.22 32.40
CA ASN A 382 -66.18 38.31 33.85
C ASN A 382 -66.24 39.77 34.36
N GLN A 383 -65.63 40.72 33.65
CA GLN A 383 -65.75 42.15 33.96
C GLN A 383 -67.18 42.63 33.76
N GLY A 384 -67.84 42.20 32.67
CA GLY A 384 -69.26 42.45 32.41
C GLY A 384 -70.15 41.91 33.53
N LEU A 385 -69.97 40.63 33.90
CA LEU A 385 -70.71 40.00 35.00
C LEU A 385 -70.46 40.68 36.37
N ARG A 386 -69.25 41.19 36.61
CA ARG A 386 -68.94 41.99 37.82
C ARG A 386 -69.53 43.39 37.79
N ALA A 387 -69.71 43.98 36.62
CA ALA A 387 -70.37 45.27 36.45
C ALA A 387 -71.91 45.15 36.49
N GLU A 388 -72.44 44.01 36.04
CA GLU A 388 -73.85 43.60 36.13
C GLU A 388 -74.23 43.12 37.54
N GLN A 389 -73.28 42.67 38.37
CA GLN A 389 -73.48 42.59 39.81
C GLN A 389 -73.51 44.03 40.37
N PRO A 390 -74.67 44.56 40.80
CA PRO A 390 -74.66 45.79 41.59
C PRO A 390 -73.92 45.48 42.91
N PRO A 391 -73.30 46.48 43.56
CA PRO A 391 -72.73 46.28 44.89
C PRO A 391 -73.87 45.93 45.87
N SER A 392 -74.16 44.64 46.03
CA SER A 392 -75.16 44.12 46.95
C SER A 392 -74.47 43.31 48.04
N SER A 393 -74.06 44.03 49.08
CA SER A 393 -74.09 43.51 50.44
C SER A 393 -74.96 44.45 51.29
N ALA A 394 -76.27 44.33 51.11
CA ALA A 394 -77.26 44.73 52.12
C ALA A 394 -78.49 43.83 51.98
N PRO A 395 -78.87 43.05 53.01
CA PRO A 395 -80.00 42.15 52.90
C PRO A 395 -81.29 42.94 53.09
N ARG A 396 -82.10 43.06 52.04
CA ARG A 396 -83.49 43.46 52.20
C ARG A 396 -84.36 42.83 51.12
N GLY A 397 -85.27 41.98 51.59
CA GLY A 397 -86.60 41.81 51.00
C GLY A 397 -86.69 40.85 49.83
N LEU A 398 -87.34 39.72 50.10
CA LEU A 398 -88.09 38.90 49.15
C LEU A 398 -88.71 39.73 48.01
N GLU A 399 -88.51 39.35 46.76
CA GLU A 399 -89.52 39.40 45.69
C GLU A 399 -88.98 38.74 44.39
N GLN A 400 -89.70 37.69 43.94
CA GLN A 400 -90.01 37.32 42.53
C GLN A 400 -88.83 36.97 41.62
N ASP A 401 -88.56 35.69 41.33
CA ASP A 401 -89.19 34.86 40.29
C ASP A 401 -89.19 35.50 38.89
N GLU A 402 -88.29 35.05 38.01
CA GLU A 402 -88.50 34.98 36.55
C GLU A 402 -87.39 34.15 35.89
N GLY A 403 -87.67 32.85 35.73
CA GLY A 403 -87.04 32.04 34.69
C GLY A 403 -87.66 32.43 33.34
N GLN A 404 -86.83 32.80 32.36
CA GLN A 404 -87.28 33.09 31.01
C GLN A 404 -87.75 31.80 30.31
N GLU A 405 -89.05 31.51 30.39
CA GLU A 405 -89.74 30.66 29.42
C GLU A 405 -89.77 31.39 28.06
N GLU A 406 -89.29 30.74 27.00
CA GLU A 406 -89.48 31.17 25.62
C GLU A 406 -90.99 31.26 25.31
N SER A 407 -91.55 32.45 25.41
CA SER A 407 -92.96 32.72 25.13
C SER A 407 -93.32 32.33 23.68
N LEU A 408 -94.36 31.52 23.51
CA LEU A 408 -94.95 31.18 22.21
C LEU A 408 -95.33 32.46 21.43
N PRO A 409 -95.02 32.55 20.13
CA PRO A 409 -95.22 33.77 19.34
C PRO A 409 -96.70 34.17 19.31
N GLY A 410 -97.01 35.35 19.86
CA GLY A 410 -98.37 35.85 20.03
C GLY A 410 -98.95 36.51 18.77
N SER A 411 -98.11 36.80 17.78
CA SER A 411 -98.52 37.41 16.50
C SER A 411 -98.12 36.58 15.28
N LEU A 412 -98.96 36.61 14.23
CA LEU A 412 -98.66 35.96 12.93
C LEU A 412 -97.35 36.47 12.29
N LEU A 413 -96.93 37.69 12.64
CA LEU A 413 -95.69 38.29 12.17
C LEU A 413 -94.48 37.66 12.86
N GLU A 414 -94.52 37.49 14.19
CA GLU A 414 -93.48 36.79 14.97
C GLU A 414 -93.31 35.34 14.52
N LEU A 415 -94.42 34.62 14.31
CA LEU A 415 -94.36 33.25 13.80
C LEU A 415 -93.70 33.17 12.41
N ARG A 416 -94.03 34.11 11.51
CA ARG A 416 -93.38 34.20 10.18
C ARG A 416 -91.89 34.51 10.26
N GLN A 417 -91.49 35.35 11.21
CA GLN A 417 -90.07 35.67 11.45
C GLN A 417 -89.34 34.46 12.04
N LEU A 418 -89.92 33.77 13.02
CA LEU A 418 -89.36 32.56 13.62
C LEU A 418 -89.19 31.44 12.58
N VAL A 419 -90.18 31.21 11.72
CA VAL A 419 -90.08 30.22 10.63
C VAL A 419 -89.01 30.60 9.60
N ARG A 420 -88.81 31.89 9.32
CA ARG A 420 -87.70 32.32 8.45
C ARG A 420 -86.35 32.07 9.10
N ARG A 421 -86.22 32.37 10.40
CA ARG A 421 -85.00 32.17 11.18
C ARG A 421 -84.64 30.69 11.29
N THR A 422 -85.57 29.84 11.68
CA THR A 422 -85.32 28.39 11.77
C THR A 422 -84.98 27.77 10.41
N ARG A 423 -85.57 28.26 9.31
CA ARG A 423 -85.18 27.85 7.95
C ARG A 423 -83.78 28.33 7.57
N GLN A 424 -83.36 29.50 8.03
CA GLN A 424 -82.01 30.01 7.80
C GLN A 424 -80.99 29.21 8.63
N GLU A 425 -81.30 28.95 9.89
CA GLU A 425 -80.48 28.12 10.79
C GLU A 425 -80.36 26.68 10.27
N ALA A 426 -81.45 26.06 9.81
CA ALA A 426 -81.42 24.73 9.19
C ALA A 426 -80.53 24.69 7.93
N ARG A 427 -80.56 25.74 7.10
CA ARG A 427 -79.68 25.86 5.93
C ARG A 427 -78.22 26.04 6.32
N ALA A 428 -77.94 26.85 7.35
CA ALA A 428 -76.59 27.05 7.86
C ALA A 428 -76.02 25.75 8.45
N HIS A 429 -76.83 25.00 9.22
CA HIS A 429 -76.45 23.69 9.73
C HIS A 429 -76.19 22.70 8.60
N GLN A 430 -77.03 22.68 7.56
CA GLN A 430 -76.82 21.82 6.40
C GLN A 430 -75.51 22.15 5.66
N GLN A 431 -75.21 23.43 5.45
CA GLN A 431 -73.95 23.87 4.84
C GLN A 431 -72.73 23.51 5.69
N ALA A 432 -72.82 23.66 7.01
CA ALA A 432 -71.75 23.26 7.92
C ALA A 432 -71.48 21.75 7.85
N GLN A 433 -72.53 20.93 7.80
CA GLN A 433 -72.41 19.47 7.62
C GLN A 433 -71.82 19.10 6.25
N GLU A 434 -72.18 19.80 5.18
CA GLU A 434 -71.59 19.58 3.85
C GLU A 434 -70.09 19.92 3.83
N HIS A 435 -69.69 21.04 4.46
CA HIS A 435 -68.29 21.38 4.61
C HIS A 435 -67.51 20.38 5.49
N GLU A 436 -68.11 19.90 6.57
CA GLU A 436 -67.51 18.86 7.41
C GLU A 436 -67.35 17.54 6.65
N ALA A 437 -68.37 17.12 5.89
CA ALA A 437 -68.29 15.94 5.04
C ALA A 437 -67.21 16.08 3.96
N GLU A 438 -67.06 17.27 3.37
CA GLU A 438 -66.02 17.52 2.36
C GLU A 438 -64.62 17.53 2.97
N ARG A 439 -64.46 18.08 4.19
CA ARG A 439 -63.19 17.99 4.93
C ARG A 439 -62.79 16.55 5.20
N LEU A 440 -63.74 15.72 5.65
CA LEU A 440 -63.50 14.30 5.88
C LEU A 440 -63.18 13.54 4.58
N ARG A 441 -63.81 13.90 3.45
CA ARG A 441 -63.46 13.32 2.14
C ARG A 441 -62.03 13.65 1.73
N ILE A 442 -61.61 14.90 1.90
CA ILE A 442 -60.23 15.32 1.62
C ILE A 442 -59.27 14.54 2.52
N GLU A 443 -59.55 14.44 3.82
CA GLU A 443 -58.74 13.68 4.76
C GLU A 443 -58.65 12.19 4.40
N ILE A 444 -59.75 11.58 3.96
CA ILE A 444 -59.74 10.18 3.49
C ILE A 444 -58.83 10.03 2.27
N VAL A 445 -58.85 10.98 1.33
CA VAL A 445 -57.99 10.93 0.14
C VAL A 445 -56.53 11.12 0.52
N THR A 446 -56.20 12.10 1.36
CA THR A 446 -54.82 12.32 1.80
C THR A 446 -54.26 11.14 2.58
N LEU A 447 -55.08 10.50 3.42
CA LEU A 447 -54.68 9.28 4.14
C LEU A 447 -54.49 8.08 3.20
N ARG A 448 -55.27 7.98 2.11
CA ARG A 448 -55.08 6.95 1.09
C ARG A 448 -53.82 7.16 0.28
N GLU A 449 -53.55 8.40 -0.14
CA GLU A 449 -52.32 8.76 -0.85
C GLU A 449 -51.09 8.46 0.03
N ALA A 450 -51.12 8.84 1.31
CA ALA A 450 -50.04 8.52 2.25
C ALA A 450 -49.86 7.00 2.44
N LEU A 451 -50.96 6.23 2.47
CA LEU A 451 -50.88 4.78 2.55
C LEU A 451 -50.30 4.17 1.27
N GLU A 452 -50.70 4.65 0.09
CA GLU A 452 -50.16 4.19 -1.20
C GLU A 452 -48.67 4.47 -1.31
N GLU A 453 -48.22 5.67 -0.94
CA GLU A 453 -46.80 6.03 -0.87
C GLU A 453 -46.02 5.12 0.07
N GLU A 454 -46.58 4.82 1.25
CA GLU A 454 -45.97 3.92 2.22
C GLU A 454 -45.85 2.49 1.65
N THR A 455 -46.90 1.99 1.01
CA THR A 455 -46.87 0.67 0.36
C THR A 455 -45.86 0.60 -0.80
N ALA A 456 -45.72 1.67 -1.57
CA ALA A 456 -44.72 1.76 -2.64
C ALA A 456 -43.30 1.80 -2.07
N ALA A 457 -43.09 2.55 -0.99
CA ALA A 457 -41.80 2.58 -0.28
C ALA A 457 -41.44 1.21 0.30
N ARG A 458 -42.41 0.51 0.91
CA ARG A 458 -42.23 -0.88 1.37
C ARG A 458 -41.85 -1.82 0.23
N ALA A 459 -42.59 -1.81 -0.87
CA ALA A 459 -42.30 -2.64 -2.04
C ALA A 459 -40.90 -2.36 -2.62
N SER A 460 -40.46 -1.09 -2.61
CA SER A 460 -39.11 -0.70 -3.04
C SER A 460 -38.03 -1.28 -2.12
N LEU A 461 -38.21 -1.16 -0.79
CA LEU A 461 -37.28 -1.71 0.19
C LEU A 461 -37.23 -3.25 0.14
N GLU A 462 -38.37 -3.90 -0.03
CA GLU A 462 -38.43 -5.36 -0.22
C GLU A 462 -37.70 -5.78 -1.50
N GLY A 463 -37.84 -5.01 -2.59
CA GLY A 463 -37.07 -5.20 -3.82
C GLY A 463 -35.56 -5.08 -3.60
N GLN A 464 -35.11 -4.05 -2.88
CA GLN A 464 -33.69 -3.87 -2.54
C GLN A 464 -33.16 -5.01 -1.67
N LEU A 465 -33.92 -5.42 -0.64
CA LEU A 465 -33.56 -6.56 0.22
C LEU A 465 -33.47 -7.87 -0.57
N ARG A 466 -34.34 -8.06 -1.55
CA ARG A 466 -34.29 -9.23 -2.44
C ARG A 466 -33.01 -9.22 -3.29
N VAL A 467 -32.67 -8.09 -3.92
CA VAL A 467 -31.42 -7.97 -4.69
C VAL A 467 -30.21 -8.22 -3.80
N GLN A 468 -30.17 -7.65 -2.58
CA GLN A 468 -29.10 -7.91 -1.62
C GLN A 468 -29.00 -9.40 -1.25
N ARG A 469 -30.13 -10.10 -1.08
CA ARG A 469 -30.12 -11.55 -0.85
C ARG A 469 -29.55 -12.31 -2.04
N GLU A 470 -29.98 -11.99 -3.25
CA GLU A 470 -29.48 -12.62 -4.48
C GLU A 470 -27.96 -12.37 -4.64
N GLU A 471 -27.47 -11.15 -4.34
CA GLU A 471 -26.03 -10.83 -4.30
C GLU A 471 -25.28 -11.67 -3.26
N THR A 472 -25.82 -11.80 -2.05
CA THR A 472 -25.20 -12.64 -1.00
C THR A 472 -25.16 -14.11 -1.39
N GLU A 473 -26.23 -14.64 -2.01
CA GLU A 473 -26.28 -16.03 -2.49
C GLU A 473 -25.23 -16.28 -3.58
N VAL A 474 -25.04 -15.33 -4.51
CA VAL A 474 -23.99 -15.41 -5.54
C VAL A 474 -22.60 -15.37 -4.93
N LEU A 475 -22.37 -14.48 -3.96
CA LEU A 475 -21.10 -14.42 -3.23
C LEU A 475 -20.83 -15.72 -2.47
N GLU A 476 -21.82 -16.29 -1.80
CA GLU A 476 -21.71 -17.58 -1.12
C GLU A 476 -21.37 -18.72 -2.10
N ALA A 477 -22.04 -18.78 -3.26
CA ALA A 477 -21.73 -19.75 -4.31
C ALA A 477 -20.29 -19.59 -4.84
N SER A 478 -19.81 -18.34 -4.98
CA SER A 478 -18.44 -18.05 -5.40
C SER A 478 -17.41 -18.50 -4.35
N LEU A 479 -17.70 -18.29 -3.06
CA LEU A 479 -16.87 -18.75 -1.95
C LEU A 479 -16.82 -20.28 -1.87
N CYS A 480 -17.97 -20.95 -2.05
CA CYS A 480 -18.02 -22.41 -2.14
C CYS A 480 -17.20 -22.95 -3.32
N SER A 481 -17.28 -22.30 -4.48
CA SER A 481 -16.49 -22.66 -5.66
C SER A 481 -14.99 -22.47 -5.41
N LEU A 482 -14.59 -21.35 -4.82
CA LEU A 482 -13.21 -21.07 -4.47
C LEU A 482 -12.66 -22.07 -3.44
N ARG A 483 -13.47 -22.45 -2.44
CA ARG A 483 -13.10 -23.49 -1.46
C ARG A 483 -12.86 -24.83 -2.14
N MET A 484 -13.74 -25.25 -3.05
CA MET A 484 -13.54 -26.49 -3.81
C MET A 484 -12.27 -26.44 -4.67
N GLU A 485 -11.97 -25.32 -5.32
CA GLU A 485 -10.74 -25.15 -6.08
C GLU A 485 -9.49 -25.19 -5.19
N MET A 486 -9.54 -24.55 -4.02
CA MET A 486 -8.46 -24.60 -3.03
C MET A 486 -8.22 -26.04 -2.54
N GLU A 487 -9.28 -26.79 -2.24
CA GLU A 487 -9.19 -28.21 -1.87
C GLU A 487 -8.61 -29.06 -3.00
N ARG A 488 -9.01 -28.82 -4.26
CA ARG A 488 -8.43 -29.49 -5.44
C ARG A 488 -6.94 -29.22 -5.57
N VAL A 489 -6.53 -27.94 -5.53
CA VAL A 489 -5.11 -27.55 -5.63
C VAL A 489 -4.31 -28.13 -4.47
N GLN A 490 -4.84 -28.11 -3.24
CA GLN A 490 -4.17 -28.70 -2.08
C GLN A 490 -4.03 -30.22 -2.24
N GLN A 491 -5.05 -30.90 -2.76
CA GLN A 491 -4.99 -32.33 -3.02
C GLN A 491 -4.00 -32.66 -4.15
N GLU A 492 -3.95 -31.86 -5.21
CA GLU A 492 -2.96 -31.96 -6.29
C GLU A 492 -1.54 -31.74 -5.77
N GLN A 493 -1.32 -30.73 -4.93
CA GLN A 493 -0.03 -30.50 -4.26
C GLN A 493 0.36 -31.68 -3.36
N SER A 494 -0.59 -32.26 -2.62
CA SER A 494 -0.31 -33.43 -1.77
C SER A 494 0.06 -34.65 -2.61
N LYS A 495 -0.60 -34.87 -3.75
CA LYS A 495 -0.29 -35.93 -4.71
C LYS A 495 1.05 -35.69 -5.41
N ALA A 496 1.35 -34.46 -5.81
CA ALA A 496 2.63 -34.07 -6.39
C ALA A 496 3.78 -34.31 -5.40
N ARG A 497 3.62 -33.91 -4.13
CA ARG A 497 4.58 -34.19 -3.06
C ARG A 497 4.78 -35.69 -2.83
N GLN A 498 3.69 -36.47 -2.80
CA GLN A 498 3.79 -37.93 -2.68
C GLN A 498 4.47 -38.56 -3.91
N GLN A 499 4.17 -38.06 -5.11
CA GLN A 499 4.77 -38.51 -6.35
C GLN A 499 6.26 -38.16 -6.41
N GLU A 500 6.66 -37.00 -5.90
CA GLU A 500 8.05 -36.53 -5.78
C GLU A 500 8.86 -37.34 -4.77
N VAL A 501 8.26 -37.72 -3.63
CA VAL A 501 8.85 -38.65 -2.66
C VAL A 501 9.05 -40.04 -3.26
N LEU A 502 8.12 -40.51 -4.10
CA LEU A 502 8.24 -41.79 -4.82
C LEU A 502 9.21 -41.73 -6.01
N ARG A 503 9.67 -40.55 -6.45
CA ARG A 503 10.46 -40.38 -7.69
C ARG A 503 11.97 -40.22 -7.56
N GLN A 504 12.59 -40.45 -6.41
CA GLN A 504 14.05 -40.33 -6.34
C GLN A 504 14.77 -41.69 -6.38
N PRO A 505 15.86 -41.83 -7.19
CA PRO A 505 16.78 -40.77 -7.58
C PRO A 505 16.98 -40.58 -9.10
N LEU A 506 17.22 -39.34 -9.53
CA LEU A 506 18.25 -38.97 -10.53
C LEU A 506 18.42 -37.43 -10.47
N GLY A 507 19.65 -37.01 -10.16
CA GLY A 507 19.96 -35.73 -9.54
C GLY A 507 20.03 -34.51 -10.47
N SER A 508 19.63 -33.36 -9.92
CA SER A 508 20.27 -32.05 -10.10
C SER A 508 19.57 -31.04 -9.16
N GLY A 509 18.23 -30.99 -9.20
CA GLY A 509 17.43 -29.99 -8.45
C GLY A 509 17.47 -30.12 -6.93
N ARG A 510 17.72 -31.33 -6.38
CA ARG A 510 17.81 -31.53 -4.92
C ARG A 510 19.04 -30.88 -4.30
N THR A 511 20.10 -30.65 -5.08
CA THR A 511 21.31 -30.00 -4.58
C THR A 511 21.11 -28.50 -4.46
N GLU A 512 20.43 -27.88 -5.41
CA GLU A 512 20.14 -26.44 -5.38
C GLU A 512 19.12 -26.11 -4.28
N GLU A 513 18.07 -26.90 -4.12
CA GLU A 513 17.11 -26.69 -3.04
C GLU A 513 17.73 -26.92 -1.65
N ALA A 514 18.57 -27.97 -1.51
CA ALA A 514 19.33 -28.19 -0.28
C ALA A 514 20.34 -27.05 0.00
N GLN A 515 21.05 -26.59 -1.04
CA GLN A 515 21.99 -25.46 -0.93
C GLN A 515 21.28 -24.15 -0.58
N LEU A 516 20.10 -23.89 -1.13
CA LEU A 516 19.28 -22.72 -0.78
C LEU A 516 18.75 -22.81 0.65
N THR A 517 18.32 -23.99 1.10
CA THR A 517 17.90 -24.18 2.50
C THR A 517 19.07 -24.03 3.46
N ASP A 518 20.25 -24.53 3.12
CA ASP A 518 21.46 -24.40 3.91
C ASP A 518 21.91 -22.93 3.98
N LEU A 519 21.92 -22.22 2.85
CA LEU A 519 22.24 -20.79 2.78
C LEU A 519 21.25 -19.95 3.60
N LEU A 520 19.95 -20.24 3.53
CA LEU A 520 18.94 -19.56 4.35
C LEU A 520 19.15 -19.82 5.85
N SER A 521 19.53 -21.05 6.21
CA SER A 521 19.86 -21.38 7.61
C SER A 521 21.11 -20.66 8.10
N GLU A 522 22.12 -20.50 7.24
CA GLU A 522 23.35 -19.78 7.53
C GLU A 522 23.11 -18.27 7.66
N GLN A 523 22.30 -17.68 6.78
CA GLN A 523 21.90 -16.27 6.88
C GLN A 523 21.09 -16.03 8.17
N ARG A 524 20.19 -16.93 8.54
CA ARG A 524 19.48 -16.86 9.84
C ARG A 524 20.44 -16.94 11.02
N ALA A 525 21.41 -17.85 10.99
CA ALA A 525 22.44 -17.95 12.03
C ALA A 525 23.36 -16.72 12.08
N LYS A 526 23.59 -16.06 10.93
CA LYS A 526 24.35 -14.81 10.86
C LYS A 526 23.56 -13.64 11.46
N VAL A 527 22.26 -13.53 11.17
CA VAL A 527 21.39 -12.52 11.78
C VAL A 527 21.34 -12.69 13.30
N LEU A 528 21.17 -13.91 13.80
CA LEU A 528 21.17 -14.15 15.25
C LEU A 528 22.50 -13.78 15.91
N ARG A 529 23.64 -14.03 15.25
CA ARG A 529 24.96 -13.62 15.74
C ARG A 529 25.11 -12.10 15.76
N LEU A 530 24.75 -11.42 14.67
CA LEU A 530 24.80 -9.96 14.59
C LEU A 530 23.87 -9.30 15.60
N GLN A 531 22.71 -9.92 15.89
CA GLN A 531 21.79 -9.44 16.91
C GLN A 531 22.40 -9.57 18.33
N ALA A 532 23.06 -10.67 18.65
CA ALA A 532 23.77 -10.82 19.92
C ALA A 532 24.98 -9.86 20.03
N GLU A 533 25.71 -9.63 18.94
CA GLU A 533 26.80 -8.64 18.89
C GLU A 533 26.25 -7.20 19.08
N LEU A 534 25.10 -6.90 18.49
CA LEU A 534 24.44 -5.60 18.69
C LEU A 534 24.01 -5.44 20.15
N GLU A 535 23.33 -6.42 20.74
CA GLU A 535 22.89 -6.39 22.14
C GLU A 535 24.06 -6.22 23.12
N THR A 536 25.17 -6.93 22.89
CA THR A 536 26.39 -6.76 23.70
C THR A 536 27.02 -5.38 23.50
N SER A 537 27.04 -4.85 22.28
CA SER A 537 27.55 -3.50 22.00
C SER A 537 26.68 -2.40 22.63
N GLU A 538 25.35 -2.54 22.59
CA GLU A 538 24.42 -1.63 23.25
C GLU A 538 24.59 -1.70 24.76
N GLN A 539 24.80 -2.89 25.32
CA GLN A 539 25.05 -3.05 26.76
C GLN A 539 26.35 -2.35 27.16
N VAL A 540 27.45 -2.54 26.41
CA VAL A 540 28.72 -1.84 26.66
C VAL A 540 28.54 -0.32 26.55
N GLN A 541 27.74 0.17 25.62
CA GLN A 541 27.42 1.59 25.52
C GLN A 541 26.63 2.10 26.73
N ARG A 542 25.59 1.36 27.17
CA ARG A 542 24.83 1.68 28.39
C ARG A 542 25.75 1.73 29.61
N ASP A 543 26.65 0.77 29.72
CA ASP A 543 27.63 0.67 30.80
C ASP A 543 28.63 1.84 30.78
N PHE A 544 29.11 2.23 29.60
CA PHE A 544 29.99 3.40 29.44
C PHE A 544 29.28 4.69 29.86
N VAL A 545 28.02 4.85 29.45
CA VAL A 545 27.20 6.00 29.86
C VAL A 545 27.01 6.02 31.38
N ARG A 546 26.63 4.89 31.98
CA ARG A 546 26.46 4.76 33.44
C ARG A 546 27.75 5.09 34.20
N LEU A 547 28.89 4.55 33.75
CA LEU A 547 30.19 4.82 34.34
C LEU A 547 30.57 6.30 34.20
N SER A 548 30.32 6.91 33.04
CA SER A 548 30.61 8.32 32.79
C SER A 548 29.78 9.24 33.67
N GLN A 549 28.49 8.93 33.88
CA GLN A 549 27.60 9.65 34.78
C GLN A 549 28.04 9.52 36.23
N ALA A 550 28.37 8.29 36.68
CA ALA A 550 28.87 8.06 38.03
C ALA A 550 30.17 8.82 38.30
N LEU A 551 31.09 8.84 37.32
CA LEU A 551 32.32 9.62 37.40
C LEU A 551 32.04 11.12 37.45
N GLN A 552 31.12 11.63 36.62
CA GLN A 552 30.72 13.04 36.65
C GLN A 552 30.15 13.45 38.02
N VAL A 553 29.29 12.62 38.62
CA VAL A 553 28.76 12.86 39.97
C VAL A 553 29.87 12.86 41.01
N ARG A 554 30.82 11.91 40.94
CA ARG A 554 31.99 11.89 41.85
C ARG A 554 32.85 13.15 41.70
N LEU A 555 33.12 13.59 40.48
CA LEU A 555 33.90 14.81 40.21
C LEU A 555 33.17 16.06 40.69
N GLU A 556 31.85 16.13 40.53
CA GLU A 556 31.04 17.25 41.00
C GLU A 556 30.98 17.29 42.54
N ARG A 557 30.88 16.14 43.21
CA ARG A 557 30.99 16.04 44.68
C ARG A 557 32.36 16.52 45.18
N ILE A 558 33.44 16.22 44.46
CA ILE A 558 34.78 16.74 44.77
C ILE A 558 34.83 18.26 44.57
N ARG A 559 34.22 18.79 43.50
CA ARG A 559 34.15 20.23 43.23
C ARG A 559 33.41 21.00 44.33
N GLN A 560 32.38 20.38 44.91
CA GLN A 560 31.55 20.96 45.97
C GLN A 560 32.12 20.74 47.38
N ALA A 561 33.23 20.01 47.55
CA ALA A 561 33.81 19.75 48.86
C ALA A 561 34.51 21.00 49.42
N GLU A 562 34.17 21.39 50.64
CA GLU A 562 34.69 22.60 51.31
C GLU A 562 35.99 22.33 52.11
N SER A 563 36.41 21.06 52.23
CA SER A 563 37.61 20.65 52.96
C SER A 563 38.35 19.48 52.31
N LEU A 564 39.67 19.40 52.55
CA LEU A 564 40.50 18.31 52.03
C LEU A 564 40.17 16.95 52.63
N GLU A 565 39.60 16.91 53.84
CA GLU A 565 39.14 15.66 54.48
C GLU A 565 37.91 15.08 53.75
N GLN A 566 36.98 15.93 53.29
CA GLN A 566 35.84 15.52 52.47
C GLN A 566 36.27 14.98 51.11
N VAL A 567 37.26 15.60 50.47
CA VAL A 567 37.82 15.10 49.20
C VAL A 567 38.47 13.72 49.41
N ARG A 568 39.23 13.52 50.50
CA ARG A 568 39.81 12.21 50.84
C ARG A 568 38.73 11.15 51.04
N SER A 569 37.67 11.48 51.77
CA SER A 569 36.54 10.56 51.97
C SER A 569 35.84 10.16 50.67
N ILE A 570 35.70 11.06 49.70
CA ILE A 570 35.10 10.76 48.38
C ILE A 570 36.04 9.90 47.53
N MET A 571 37.35 10.10 47.65
CA MET A 571 38.35 9.27 46.97
C MET A 571 38.51 7.88 47.59
N ASP A 572 38.24 7.74 48.90
CA ASP A 572 38.26 6.46 49.61
C ASP A 572 36.97 5.63 49.39
N GLU A 573 35.91 6.22 48.79
CA GLU A 573 34.77 5.44 48.28
C GLU A 573 35.26 4.45 47.20
N ALA A 574 34.92 3.16 47.38
CA ALA A 574 35.47 2.03 46.61
C ALA A 574 35.73 2.34 45.11
N PRO A 575 36.88 1.92 44.56
CA PRO A 575 37.18 2.14 43.14
C PRO A 575 36.07 1.52 42.29
N LEU A 576 35.55 2.27 41.31
CA LEU A 576 34.60 1.77 40.30
C LEU A 576 35.33 0.76 39.40
N ARG A 577 35.48 -0.48 39.89
CA ARG A 577 36.13 -1.58 39.16
C ARG A 577 35.13 -2.37 38.32
N ASP A 578 33.85 -2.34 38.68
CA ASP A 578 32.77 -3.01 37.98
C ASP A 578 31.53 -2.10 37.87
N VAL A 579 30.78 -2.23 36.77
CA VAL A 579 29.58 -1.42 36.48
C VAL A 579 28.43 -1.80 37.41
N GLY A 580 28.43 -3.04 37.93
CA GLY A 580 27.46 -3.53 38.91
C GLY A 580 27.54 -2.87 40.29
N ASP A 581 28.61 -2.12 40.58
CA ASP A 581 28.77 -1.39 41.85
C ASP A 581 28.13 0.01 41.81
N ILE A 582 27.65 0.45 40.64
CA ILE A 582 26.93 1.72 40.47
C ILE A 582 25.49 1.49 40.94
N LYS A 583 25.13 2.05 42.11
CA LYS A 583 23.75 2.02 42.58
C LYS A 583 22.88 2.77 41.57
N ASP A 584 21.94 2.07 40.94
CA ASP A 584 20.87 2.68 40.15
C ASP A 584 20.13 3.68 41.06
N THR A 585 20.23 4.96 40.73
CA THR A 585 19.48 6.05 41.39
C THR A 585 18.15 6.28 40.73
#